data_AF-A0A511M9V0-F1
#
_entry.id   AF-A0A511M9V0-F1
#
_cell.length_a   1.000
_cell.length_b   1.000
_cell.length_c   1.000
_cell.angle_alpha   90.00
_cell.angle_beta   90.00
_cell.angle_gamma   90.00
#
_symmetry.space_group_name_H-M   'P 1'
#
loop_
_entity.id
_entity.type
_entity.pdbx_description
1 polymer ?
#
loop_
_entity_poly.entity_id
_entity_poly.type
_entity_poly.pdbx_seq_one_letter_code
_entity_poly.pdbx_strand_id
1 'polypeptide(L)'
;MTSIAELVPRKRTKHAPYDPFGPDLNLDKLLLDAQSRVATQHSEALTEARSNDEIRRRREVADEIRGLDIEDELAGARARYATAQSSRRAAERRHRRMVTEAEWHADAVAARQRATSESAQIADTHRTSTWISRALIGVIAAGVVWGAVNVQHNMTTGVPMSDPRFWLAFLYEPLVTIPLIVVMVTAATAARRGRPVNKRQIISLEVGLLLLTLVLNVGPHVMSANWHTAIEYGVAPIMIAAVVWLHSWTSGTFADLIAIGPSTDTDVAEVRPTDLVAVDTAA
;
A
#
# COMPACT_ATOMS: atom_id res chain seq x y z
N MET A 1 -32.87 55.14 10.57
CA MET A 1 -34.19 55.62 11.04
C MET A 1 -33.94 56.89 11.82
N THR A 2 -34.31 58.00 11.21
CA THR A 2 -34.02 59.38 11.62
C THR A 2 -34.99 59.79 12.72
N SER A 3 -34.50 60.18 13.90
CA SER A 3 -35.33 60.76 14.96
C SER A 3 -35.20 62.28 14.91
N ILE A 4 -36.24 62.93 14.41
CA ILE A 4 -36.46 64.38 14.43
C ILE A 4 -37.49 64.63 15.54
N ALA A 5 -37.04 65.11 16.70
CA ALA A 5 -37.83 65.64 17.82
C ALA A 5 -36.81 66.32 18.76
N GLU A 6 -36.93 67.54 19.28
CA GLU A 6 -38.05 68.41 19.60
C GLU A 6 -37.67 69.87 19.31
N LEU A 7 -38.55 70.62 18.65
CA LEU A 7 -38.49 72.09 18.62
C LEU A 7 -39.41 72.64 19.72
N VAL A 8 -38.83 72.96 20.87
CA VAL A 8 -39.51 73.70 21.95
C VAL A 8 -39.62 75.18 21.55
N PRO A 9 -40.81 75.79 21.50
CA PRO A 9 -40.94 77.21 21.19
C PRO A 9 -40.49 78.05 22.40
N ARG A 10 -39.28 78.64 22.32
CA ARG A 10 -38.81 79.63 23.30
C ARG A 10 -39.72 80.88 23.23
N LYS A 11 -40.43 81.16 24.32
CA LYS A 11 -41.12 82.44 24.55
C LYS A 11 -40.18 83.60 24.22
N ARG A 12 -40.54 84.42 23.22
CA ARG A 12 -39.91 85.73 22.99
C ARG A 12 -40.20 86.63 24.18
N THR A 13 -39.26 86.70 25.12
CA THR A 13 -39.20 87.81 26.07
C THR A 13 -38.90 89.07 25.26
N LYS A 14 -39.76 90.09 25.37
CA LYS A 14 -39.50 91.42 24.81
C LYS A 14 -38.14 91.86 25.35
N HIS A 15 -37.14 91.96 24.49
CA HIS A 15 -35.87 92.59 24.85
C HIS A 15 -36.20 94.02 25.26
N ALA A 16 -35.94 94.35 26.52
CA ALA A 16 -35.82 95.75 26.92
C ALA A 16 -34.76 96.40 26.01
N PRO A 17 -34.92 97.68 25.62
CA PRO A 17 -33.90 98.39 24.86
C PRO A 17 -32.55 98.20 25.53
N TYR A 18 -31.55 97.80 24.75
CA TYR A 18 -30.16 97.77 25.20
C TYR A 18 -29.80 99.19 25.63
N ASP A 19 -29.74 99.41 26.94
CA ASP A 19 -29.13 100.59 27.52
C ASP A 19 -27.64 100.27 27.66
N PRO A 20 -26.76 100.83 26.80
CA PRO A 20 -25.32 100.61 26.91
C PRO A 20 -24.74 101.10 28.23
N PHE A 21 -25.51 101.88 29.01
CA PHE A 21 -25.02 102.60 30.17
C PHE A 21 -25.91 102.47 31.40
N GLY A 22 -26.52 101.30 31.62
CA GLY A 22 -27.43 101.03 32.74
C GLY A 22 -27.01 101.64 34.09
N PRO A 23 -27.94 101.85 35.04
CA PRO A 23 -27.91 102.87 36.09
C PRO A 23 -26.73 102.83 37.09
N ASP A 24 -25.83 101.86 37.00
CA ASP A 24 -24.61 101.72 37.81
C ASP A 24 -23.35 101.84 36.94
N LEU A 25 -23.20 102.94 36.22
CA LEU A 25 -22.04 103.19 35.35
C LEU A 25 -20.80 103.60 36.15
N ASN A 26 -19.93 102.65 36.46
CA ASN A 26 -18.61 102.95 37.02
C ASN A 26 -17.63 103.30 35.89
N LEU A 27 -17.38 104.60 35.68
CA LEU A 27 -16.47 105.10 34.63
C LEU A 27 -15.04 104.57 34.76
N ASP A 28 -14.53 104.41 35.99
CA ASP A 28 -13.14 103.97 36.21
C ASP A 28 -12.93 102.54 35.72
N LYS A 29 -13.94 101.67 35.93
CA LYS A 29 -13.93 100.30 35.43
C LYS A 29 -13.96 100.25 33.89
N LEU A 30 -14.74 101.13 33.26
CA LEU A 30 -14.82 101.24 31.80
C LEU A 30 -13.50 101.74 31.19
N LEU A 31 -12.86 102.72 31.83
CA LEU A 31 -11.58 103.26 31.40
C LEU A 31 -10.48 102.20 31.51
N LEU A 32 -10.43 101.45 32.62
CA LEU A 32 -9.47 100.37 32.82
C LEU A 32 -9.65 99.24 31.80
N ASP A 33 -10.89 98.83 31.54
CA ASP A 33 -11.21 97.81 30.54
C ASP A 33 -10.83 98.29 29.13
N ALA A 34 -11.15 99.54 28.77
CA ALA A 34 -10.76 100.14 27.50
C ALA A 34 -9.24 100.24 27.31
N GLN A 35 -8.51 100.68 28.34
CA GLN A 35 -7.03 100.72 28.31
C GLN A 35 -6.43 99.33 28.14
N SER A 36 -6.99 98.31 28.82
CA SER A 36 -6.54 96.93 28.69
C SER A 36 -6.75 96.39 27.27
N ARG A 37 -7.89 96.71 26.65
CA ARG A 37 -8.23 96.32 25.27
C ARG A 37 -7.31 96.99 24.27
N VAL A 38 -7.07 98.31 24.39
CA VAL A 38 -6.15 99.04 23.51
C VAL A 38 -4.72 98.49 23.61
N ALA A 39 -4.28 98.10 24.81
CA ALA A 39 -2.96 97.49 25.00
C ALA A 39 -2.83 96.11 24.33
N THR A 40 -3.92 95.35 24.19
CA THR A 40 -3.88 94.00 23.61
C THR A 40 -4.34 93.92 22.15
N GLN A 41 -5.10 94.90 21.64
CA GLN A 41 -5.75 94.83 20.33
C GLN A 41 -4.80 94.67 19.12
N HIS A 42 -3.56 95.12 19.25
CA HIS A 42 -2.55 95.03 18.20
C HIS A 42 -1.63 93.81 18.34
N SER A 43 -1.91 92.93 19.30
CA SER A 43 -1.13 91.71 19.49
C SER A 43 -1.39 90.73 18.34
N GLU A 44 -0.33 90.36 17.63
CA GLU A 44 -0.32 89.33 16.59
C GLU A 44 -0.85 87.97 17.11
N ALA A 45 -0.69 87.73 18.42
CA ALA A 45 -1.26 86.56 19.07
C ALA A 45 -2.80 86.51 19.00
N LEU A 46 -3.50 87.64 18.86
CA LEU A 46 -4.97 87.63 18.68
C LEU A 46 -5.39 87.14 17.29
N THR A 47 -4.53 87.26 16.28
CA THR A 47 -4.78 86.82 14.90
C THR A 47 -4.19 85.45 14.57
N GLU A 48 -3.07 85.08 15.20
CA GLU A 48 -2.39 83.80 14.97
C GLU A 48 -2.75 82.70 15.97
N ALA A 49 -3.18 83.06 17.18
CA ALA A 49 -3.57 82.05 18.16
C ALA A 49 -4.78 81.28 17.65
N ARG A 50 -4.59 79.97 17.52
CA ARG A 50 -5.66 79.06 17.16
C ARG A 50 -6.77 79.16 18.19
N SER A 51 -8.00 79.18 17.69
CA SER A 51 -9.17 79.12 18.57
C SER A 51 -9.12 77.85 19.41
N ASN A 52 -9.70 77.89 20.61
CA ASN A 52 -9.79 76.71 21.48
C ASN A 52 -10.47 75.53 20.76
N ASP A 53 -11.41 75.82 19.84
CA ASP A 53 -12.08 74.83 19.00
C ASP A 53 -11.13 74.14 18.02
N GLU A 54 -10.19 74.88 17.41
CA GLU A 54 -9.17 74.31 16.52
C GLU A 54 -8.13 73.50 17.25
N ILE A 55 -7.75 73.92 18.47
CA ILE A 55 -6.83 73.15 19.32
C ILE A 55 -7.47 71.82 19.71
N ARG A 56 -8.76 71.84 20.10
CA ARG A 56 -9.53 70.63 20.42
C ARG A 56 -9.66 69.71 19.21
N ARG A 57 -10.09 70.22 18.06
CA ARG A 57 -10.20 69.42 16.81
C ARG A 57 -8.86 68.81 16.39
N ARG A 58 -7.75 69.55 16.52
CA ARG A 58 -6.43 69.02 16.18
C ARG A 58 -5.95 67.95 17.15
N ARG A 59 -6.31 68.05 18.44
CA ARG A 59 -6.05 66.97 19.42
C ARG A 59 -6.86 65.71 19.10
N GLU A 60 -8.13 65.85 18.79
CA GLU A 60 -8.99 64.73 18.39
C GLU A 60 -8.39 63.99 17.18
N VAL A 61 -7.95 64.72 16.13
CA VAL A 61 -7.27 64.13 14.97
C VAL A 61 -5.96 63.42 15.36
N ALA A 62 -5.14 64.04 16.23
CA ALA A 62 -3.89 63.43 16.66
C ALA A 62 -4.11 62.17 17.52
N ASP A 63 -5.19 62.13 18.31
CA ASP A 63 -5.58 60.98 19.11
C ASP A 63 -6.10 59.86 18.22
N GLU A 64 -6.88 60.19 17.18
CA GLU A 64 -7.36 59.24 16.18
C GLU A 64 -6.20 58.62 15.38
N ILE A 65 -5.24 59.41 14.92
CA ILE A 65 -4.04 58.91 14.22
C ILE A 65 -3.25 57.95 15.12
N ARG A 66 -3.04 58.31 16.40
CA ARG A 66 -2.35 57.42 17.34
C ARG A 66 -3.11 56.12 17.58
N GLY A 67 -4.44 56.17 17.59
CA GLY A 67 -5.28 54.97 17.65
C GLY A 67 -5.03 54.04 16.46
N LEU A 68 -5.05 54.59 15.25
CA LEU A 68 -4.82 53.83 14.02
C LEU A 68 -3.42 53.21 13.95
N ASP A 69 -2.38 53.94 14.36
CA ASP A 69 -1.00 53.42 14.38
C ASP A 69 -0.86 52.22 15.33
N ILE A 70 -1.47 52.29 16.52
CA ILE A 70 -1.48 51.19 17.49
C ILE A 70 -2.23 49.97 16.92
N GLU A 71 -3.34 50.21 16.22
CA GLU A 71 -4.11 49.14 15.59
C GLU A 71 -3.34 48.45 14.46
N ASP A 72 -2.65 49.22 13.60
CA ASP A 72 -1.82 48.68 12.51
C ASP A 72 -0.64 47.86 13.06
N GLU A 73 0.05 48.38 14.08
CA GLU A 73 1.15 47.65 14.72
C GLU A 73 0.66 46.32 15.31
N LEU A 74 -0.48 46.34 16.01
CA LEU A 74 -1.10 45.15 16.58
C LEU A 74 -1.55 44.16 15.49
N ALA A 75 -2.14 44.64 14.40
CA ALA A 75 -2.54 43.83 13.26
C ALA A 75 -1.32 43.16 12.60
N GLY A 76 -0.24 43.91 12.38
CA GLY A 76 1.02 43.39 11.84
C GLY A 76 1.71 42.37 12.75
N ALA A 77 1.67 42.58 14.07
CA ALA A 77 2.17 41.60 15.04
C ALA A 77 1.36 40.29 15.02
N ARG A 78 0.03 40.40 14.97
CA ARG A 78 -0.89 39.24 14.89
C ARG A 78 -0.69 38.45 13.60
N ALA A 79 -0.55 39.13 12.45
CA ALA A 79 -0.32 38.48 11.16
C ALA A 79 1.00 37.70 11.14
N ARG A 80 2.07 38.28 11.69
CA ARG A 80 3.38 37.61 11.85
C ARG A 80 3.28 36.37 12.73
N TYR A 81 2.60 36.48 13.87
CA TYR A 81 2.38 35.35 14.77
C TYR A 81 1.57 34.22 14.10
N ALA A 82 0.48 34.56 13.41
CA ALA A 82 -0.35 33.60 12.68
C ALA A 82 0.44 32.86 11.58
N THR A 83 1.27 33.59 10.83
CA THR A 83 2.13 33.02 9.77
C THR A 83 3.21 32.11 10.35
N ALA A 84 3.84 32.50 11.47
CA ALA A 84 4.80 31.66 12.16
C ALA A 84 4.14 30.37 12.68
N GLN A 85 2.92 30.48 13.23
CA GLN A 85 2.18 29.33 13.74
C GLN A 85 1.76 28.37 12.62
N SER A 86 1.26 28.89 11.48
CA SER A 86 0.91 28.05 10.33
C SER A 86 2.13 27.36 9.73
N SER A 87 3.27 28.06 9.66
CA SER A 87 4.54 27.52 9.18
C SER A 87 5.05 26.37 10.07
N ARG A 88 4.97 26.52 11.41
CA ARG A 88 5.32 25.45 12.36
C ARG A 88 4.44 24.21 12.18
N ARG A 89 3.11 24.40 12.10
CA ARG A 89 2.16 23.30 11.87
C ARG A 89 2.41 22.60 10.53
N ALA A 90 2.73 23.36 9.48
CA ALA A 90 3.05 22.80 8.16
C ALA A 90 4.38 22.02 8.17
N ALA A 91 5.39 22.49 8.92
CA ALA A 91 6.65 21.79 9.10
C ALA A 91 6.47 20.48 9.86
N GLU A 92 5.71 20.48 10.96
CA GLU A 92 5.40 19.27 11.73
C GLU A 92 4.65 18.23 10.89
N ARG A 93 3.65 18.66 10.08
CA ARG A 93 2.93 17.77 9.17
C ARG A 93 3.84 17.18 8.10
N ARG A 94 4.77 17.96 7.55
CA ARG A 94 5.77 17.48 6.59
C ARG A 94 6.70 16.45 7.22
N HIS A 95 7.22 16.74 8.42
CA HIS A 95 8.08 15.81 9.14
C HIS A 95 7.40 14.46 9.39
N ARG A 96 6.14 14.46 9.86
CA ARG A 96 5.39 13.21 10.06
C ARG A 96 5.24 12.40 8.77
N ARG A 97 4.95 13.07 7.65
CA ARG A 97 4.86 12.41 6.34
C ARG A 97 6.19 11.83 5.90
N MET A 98 7.29 12.55 6.09
CA MET A 98 8.63 12.06 5.75
C MET A 98 9.03 10.83 6.56
N VAL A 99 8.66 10.77 7.85
CA VAL A 99 8.89 9.57 8.68
C VAL A 99 8.12 8.36 8.12
N THR A 100 6.82 8.52 7.85
CA THR A 100 6.00 7.44 7.28
C THR A 100 6.49 7.01 5.89
N GLU A 101 6.90 7.96 5.06
CA GLU A 101 7.45 7.67 3.74
C GLU A 101 8.79 6.94 3.83
N ALA A 102 9.65 7.30 4.80
CA ALA A 102 10.90 6.60 5.06
C ALA A 102 10.66 5.17 5.57
N GLU A 103 9.67 4.96 6.44
CA GLU A 103 9.24 3.63 6.88
C GLU A 103 8.75 2.79 5.70
N TRP A 104 7.83 3.32 4.88
CA TRP A 104 7.36 2.63 3.68
C TRP A 104 8.46 2.35 2.66
N HIS A 105 9.41 3.27 2.51
CA HIS A 105 10.56 3.06 1.64
C HIS A 105 11.47 1.95 2.18
N ALA A 106 11.75 1.95 3.49
CA ALA A 106 12.52 0.90 4.14
C ALA A 106 11.82 -0.46 4.03
N ASP A 107 10.50 -0.51 4.23
CA ASP A 107 9.69 -1.71 4.07
C ASP A 107 9.69 -2.21 2.62
N ALA A 108 9.56 -1.30 1.64
CA ALA A 108 9.61 -1.64 0.23
C ALA A 108 10.99 -2.15 -0.19
N VAL A 109 12.08 -1.55 0.31
CA VAL A 109 13.45 -2.03 0.08
C VAL A 109 13.65 -3.38 0.73
N ALA A 110 13.18 -3.60 1.96
CA ALA A 110 13.26 -4.88 2.65
C ALA A 110 12.41 -5.96 1.96
N ALA A 111 11.21 -5.62 1.48
CA ALA A 111 10.35 -6.51 0.70
C ALA A 111 10.99 -6.88 -0.64
N ARG A 112 11.59 -5.90 -1.33
CA ARG A 112 12.37 -6.13 -2.55
C ARG A 112 13.56 -7.02 -2.25
N GLN A 113 14.34 -6.76 -1.20
CA GLN A 113 15.47 -7.59 -0.80
C GLN A 113 15.05 -9.03 -0.48
N ARG A 114 13.90 -9.24 0.20
CA ARG A 114 13.35 -10.59 0.41
C ARG A 114 12.96 -11.23 -0.91
N ALA A 115 12.28 -10.51 -1.82
CA ALA A 115 11.87 -11.04 -3.12
C ALA A 115 13.05 -11.31 -4.06
N THR A 116 14.12 -10.51 -3.98
CA THR A 116 15.34 -10.67 -4.77
C THR A 116 16.39 -11.51 -4.07
N SER A 117 16.19 -11.89 -2.80
CA SER A 117 17.16 -12.71 -2.08
C SER A 117 17.21 -14.08 -2.72
N GLU A 118 18.42 -14.52 -2.99
CA GLU A 118 18.73 -15.76 -3.68
C GLU A 118 18.11 -16.98 -3.00
N SER A 119 18.11 -16.98 -1.66
CA SER A 119 17.46 -18.00 -0.83
C SER A 119 15.93 -18.01 -0.97
N ALA A 120 15.28 -16.86 -1.18
CA ALA A 120 13.85 -16.80 -1.44
C ALA A 120 13.51 -17.30 -2.85
N GLN A 121 14.32 -16.98 -3.88
CA GLN A 121 14.09 -17.50 -5.23
C GLN A 121 14.27 -19.02 -5.28
N ILE A 122 15.27 -19.57 -4.59
CA ILE A 122 15.45 -21.02 -4.45
C ILE A 122 14.27 -21.64 -3.68
N ALA A 123 13.82 -21.01 -2.59
CA ALA A 123 12.70 -21.50 -1.79
C ALA A 123 11.36 -21.47 -2.55
N ASP A 124 11.07 -20.42 -3.31
CA ASP A 124 9.83 -20.30 -4.07
C ASP A 124 9.81 -21.25 -5.27
N THR A 125 10.97 -21.45 -5.92
CA THR A 125 11.15 -22.48 -6.95
C THR A 125 10.94 -23.89 -6.38
N HIS A 126 11.49 -24.17 -5.21
CA HIS A 126 11.31 -25.46 -4.52
C HIS A 126 9.85 -25.68 -4.08
N ARG A 127 9.17 -24.65 -3.56
CA ARG A 127 7.76 -24.71 -3.17
C ARG A 127 6.85 -24.92 -4.37
N THR A 128 7.10 -24.22 -5.47
CA THR A 128 6.34 -24.36 -6.72
C THR A 128 6.53 -25.75 -7.32
N SER A 129 7.77 -26.24 -7.37
CA SER A 129 8.11 -27.59 -7.83
C SER A 129 7.42 -28.68 -7.00
N THR A 130 7.45 -28.54 -5.67
CA THR A 130 6.77 -29.51 -4.77
C THR A 130 5.25 -29.47 -4.92
N TRP A 131 4.64 -28.29 -5.08
CA TRP A 131 3.20 -28.17 -5.30
C TRP A 131 2.77 -28.76 -6.64
N ILE A 132 3.48 -28.45 -7.73
CA ILE A 132 3.23 -29.00 -9.07
C ILE A 132 3.40 -30.53 -9.06
N SER A 133 4.45 -31.04 -8.42
CA SER A 133 4.68 -32.48 -8.29
C SER A 133 3.52 -33.16 -7.55
N ARG A 134 3.04 -32.57 -6.44
CA ARG A 134 1.86 -33.08 -5.71
C ARG A 134 0.59 -33.02 -6.53
N ALA A 135 0.37 -31.95 -7.30
CA ALA A 135 -0.78 -31.84 -8.19
C ALA A 135 -0.77 -32.93 -9.27
N LEU A 136 0.38 -33.16 -9.90
CA LEU A 136 0.55 -34.21 -10.90
C LEU A 136 0.39 -35.62 -10.32
N ILE A 137 0.93 -35.88 -9.13
CA ILE A 137 0.67 -37.14 -8.39
C ILE A 137 -0.84 -37.31 -8.15
N GLY A 138 -1.55 -36.24 -7.78
CA GLY A 138 -3.00 -36.26 -7.61
C GLY A 138 -3.75 -36.59 -8.89
N VAL A 139 -3.36 -36.00 -10.02
CA VAL A 139 -3.95 -36.28 -11.34
C VAL A 139 -3.71 -37.73 -11.76
N ILE A 140 -2.50 -38.25 -11.56
CA ILE A 140 -2.16 -39.65 -11.84
C ILE A 140 -3.03 -40.59 -10.99
N ALA A 141 -3.14 -40.33 -9.69
CA ALA A 141 -3.96 -41.13 -8.79
C ALA A 141 -5.44 -41.11 -9.21
N ALA A 142 -5.97 -39.93 -9.57
CA ALA A 142 -7.33 -39.81 -10.09
C ALA A 142 -7.53 -40.60 -11.40
N GLY A 143 -6.55 -40.56 -12.31
CA GLY A 143 -6.56 -41.33 -13.55
C GLY A 143 -6.60 -42.85 -13.31
N VAL A 144 -5.77 -43.34 -12.38
CA VAL A 144 -5.77 -44.76 -12.00
C VAL A 144 -7.11 -45.19 -11.39
N VAL A 145 -7.68 -44.37 -10.50
CA VAL A 145 -9.00 -44.65 -9.89
C VAL A 145 -10.09 -44.67 -10.95
N TRP A 146 -10.10 -43.68 -11.84
CA TRP A 146 -11.09 -43.61 -12.93
C TRP A 146 -10.98 -44.80 -13.88
N GLY A 147 -9.76 -45.16 -14.29
CA GLY A 147 -9.51 -46.34 -15.12
C GLY A 147 -9.96 -47.63 -14.43
N ALA A 148 -9.68 -47.79 -13.13
CA ALA A 148 -10.12 -48.95 -12.36
C ALA A 148 -11.65 -49.07 -12.29
N VAL A 149 -12.36 -47.95 -12.09
CA VAL A 149 -13.83 -47.89 -12.15
C VAL A 149 -14.35 -48.28 -13.53
N ASN A 150 -13.72 -47.77 -14.59
CA ASN A 150 -14.13 -48.09 -15.96
C ASN A 150 -13.92 -49.58 -16.27
N VAL A 151 -12.73 -50.14 -16.01
CA VAL A 151 -12.45 -51.57 -16.21
C VAL A 151 -13.40 -52.43 -15.38
N GLN A 152 -13.67 -52.04 -14.13
CA GLN A 152 -14.63 -52.74 -13.30
C GLN A 152 -16.04 -52.72 -13.91
N HIS A 153 -16.55 -51.55 -14.32
CA HIS A 153 -17.87 -51.45 -14.93
C HIS A 153 -18.00 -52.35 -16.18
N ASN A 154 -16.96 -52.38 -17.01
CA ASN A 154 -16.95 -53.15 -18.25
C ASN A 154 -16.80 -54.66 -18.04
N MET A 155 -15.98 -55.09 -17.07
CA MET A 155 -15.74 -56.51 -16.79
C MET A 155 -16.83 -57.14 -15.93
N THR A 156 -17.52 -56.37 -15.10
CA THR A 156 -18.49 -56.89 -14.14
C THR A 156 -19.93 -56.57 -14.52
N THR A 157 -20.20 -56.17 -15.77
CA THR A 157 -21.58 -55.99 -16.25
C THR A 157 -22.33 -57.32 -16.10
N GLY A 158 -23.31 -57.36 -15.18
CA GLY A 158 -24.08 -58.58 -14.85
C GLY A 158 -23.55 -59.42 -13.67
N VAL A 159 -22.46 -58.99 -13.01
CA VAL A 159 -21.90 -59.69 -11.83
C VAL A 159 -22.42 -59.01 -10.54
N PRO A 160 -23.00 -59.77 -9.59
CA PRO A 160 -23.48 -59.20 -8.33
C PRO A 160 -22.32 -58.74 -7.43
N MET A 161 -22.55 -57.70 -6.62
CA MET A 161 -21.55 -57.13 -5.69
C MET A 161 -21.05 -58.12 -4.61
N SER A 162 -21.75 -59.24 -4.42
CA SER A 162 -21.37 -60.32 -3.51
C SER A 162 -20.29 -61.26 -4.09
N ASP A 163 -19.99 -61.18 -5.39
CA ASP A 163 -18.94 -61.98 -6.02
C ASP A 163 -17.56 -61.35 -5.80
N PRO A 164 -16.56 -62.07 -5.27
CA PRO A 164 -15.18 -61.59 -5.14
C PRO A 164 -14.57 -61.04 -6.45
N ARG A 165 -15.03 -61.54 -7.61
CA ARG A 165 -14.60 -61.06 -8.94
C ARG A 165 -14.95 -59.60 -9.19
N PHE A 166 -16.04 -59.11 -8.59
CA PHE A 166 -16.44 -57.71 -8.65
C PHE A 166 -15.36 -56.79 -8.09
N TRP A 167 -14.77 -57.18 -6.95
CA TRP A 167 -13.72 -56.43 -6.28
C TRP A 167 -12.35 -56.61 -6.92
N LEU A 168 -12.04 -57.81 -7.42
CA LEU A 168 -10.81 -58.08 -8.15
C LEU A 168 -10.69 -57.27 -9.45
N ALA A 169 -11.81 -56.93 -10.08
CA ALA A 169 -11.81 -56.15 -11.32
C ALA A 169 -11.16 -54.75 -11.16
N PHE A 170 -11.26 -54.14 -9.97
CA PHE A 170 -10.60 -52.86 -9.65
C PHE A 170 -9.07 -52.97 -9.62
N LEU A 171 -8.50 -54.16 -9.45
CA LEU A 171 -7.04 -54.33 -9.36
C LEU A 171 -6.37 -54.45 -10.72
N TYR A 172 -7.09 -54.80 -11.79
CA TYR A 172 -6.48 -55.03 -13.10
C TYR A 172 -5.82 -53.77 -13.67
N GLU A 173 -6.50 -52.63 -13.60
CA GLU A 173 -5.97 -51.38 -14.15
C GLU A 173 -4.73 -50.88 -13.37
N PRO A 174 -4.73 -50.81 -12.03
CA PRO A 174 -3.52 -50.50 -11.28
C PRO A 174 -2.35 -51.46 -11.51
N LEU A 175 -2.62 -52.75 -11.73
CA LEU A 175 -1.57 -53.76 -11.93
C LEU A 175 -0.71 -53.48 -13.16
N VAL A 176 -1.30 -52.90 -14.21
CA VAL A 176 -0.60 -52.55 -15.45
C VAL A 176 -0.04 -51.12 -15.38
N THR A 177 -0.82 -50.19 -14.82
CA THR A 177 -0.49 -48.76 -14.84
C THR A 177 0.55 -48.36 -13.78
N ILE A 178 0.57 -48.98 -12.60
CA ILE A 178 1.55 -48.66 -11.55
C ILE A 178 2.99 -49.00 -11.97
N PRO A 179 3.32 -50.20 -12.50
CA PRO A 179 4.67 -50.51 -12.96
C PRO A 179 5.17 -49.54 -14.04
N LEU A 180 4.30 -49.12 -14.97
CA LEU A 180 4.63 -48.11 -15.99
C LEU A 180 5.05 -46.79 -15.32
N ILE A 181 4.23 -46.28 -14.40
CA ILE A 181 4.52 -45.04 -13.66
C ILE A 181 5.83 -45.18 -12.88
N VAL A 182 6.07 -46.31 -12.22
CA VAL A 182 7.28 -46.57 -11.42
C VAL A 182 8.54 -46.53 -12.29
N VAL A 183 8.53 -47.19 -13.45
CA VAL A 183 9.66 -47.14 -14.41
C VAL A 183 9.92 -45.69 -14.84
N MET A 184 8.87 -44.95 -15.13
CA MET A 184 8.97 -43.59 -15.63
C MET A 184 9.52 -42.62 -14.58
N VAL A 185 9.04 -42.72 -13.34
CA VAL A 185 9.53 -41.94 -12.19
C VAL A 185 10.98 -42.30 -11.85
N THR A 186 11.34 -43.58 -11.88
CA THR A 186 12.71 -44.04 -11.59
C THR A 186 13.68 -43.60 -12.68
N ALA A 187 13.31 -43.69 -13.95
CA ALA A 187 14.08 -43.18 -15.08
C ALA A 187 14.29 -41.65 -15.00
N ALA A 188 13.22 -40.89 -14.73
CA ALA A 188 13.29 -39.45 -14.54
C ALA A 188 14.20 -39.06 -13.37
N THR A 189 14.13 -39.82 -12.27
CA THR A 189 14.95 -39.59 -11.08
C THR A 189 16.41 -39.96 -11.28
N ALA A 190 16.70 -41.02 -12.03
CA ALA A 190 18.06 -41.43 -12.38
C ALA A 190 18.73 -40.39 -13.30
N ALA A 191 17.99 -39.86 -14.28
CA ALA A 191 18.45 -38.79 -15.15
C ALA A 191 18.79 -37.51 -14.36
N ARG A 192 17.96 -37.14 -13.38
CA ARG A 192 18.21 -35.99 -12.48
C ARG A 192 19.47 -36.14 -11.63
N ARG A 193 19.85 -37.36 -11.25
CA ARG A 193 21.02 -37.62 -10.39
C ARG A 193 22.33 -37.81 -11.17
N GLY A 194 22.36 -37.41 -12.45
CA GLY A 194 23.54 -37.52 -13.31
C GLY A 194 24.02 -38.96 -13.52
N ARG A 195 23.20 -39.97 -13.21
CA ARG A 195 23.59 -41.36 -13.43
C ARG A 195 23.46 -41.69 -14.91
N PRO A 196 24.43 -42.42 -15.50
CA PRO A 196 24.33 -42.87 -16.88
C PRO A 196 23.20 -43.90 -16.96
N VAL A 197 22.04 -43.44 -17.43
CA VAL A 197 20.90 -44.30 -17.73
C VAL A 197 20.87 -44.53 -19.22
N ASN A 198 20.74 -45.79 -19.63
CA ASN A 198 20.60 -46.14 -21.05
C ASN A 198 19.22 -45.67 -21.54
N LYS A 199 19.14 -44.42 -21.99
CA LYS A 199 17.90 -43.76 -22.44
C LYS A 199 17.15 -44.60 -23.47
N ARG A 200 17.85 -45.32 -24.34
CA ARG A 200 17.23 -46.19 -25.35
C ARG A 200 16.48 -47.37 -24.73
N GLN A 201 17.06 -48.04 -23.73
CA GLN A 201 16.41 -49.18 -23.06
C GLN A 201 15.16 -48.75 -22.29
N ILE A 202 15.21 -47.58 -21.65
CA ILE A 202 14.05 -47.01 -20.95
C ILE A 202 12.94 -46.66 -21.93
N ILE A 203 13.26 -45.92 -23.01
CA ILE A 203 12.27 -45.55 -24.02
C ILE A 203 11.65 -46.81 -24.66
N SER A 204 12.45 -47.83 -24.96
CA SER A 204 11.91 -49.09 -25.50
C SER A 204 10.98 -49.80 -24.54
N LEU A 205 11.26 -49.75 -23.24
CA LEU A 205 10.42 -50.37 -22.21
C LEU A 205 9.14 -49.57 -21.98
N GLU A 206 9.23 -48.24 -21.98
CA GLU A 206 8.09 -47.31 -21.87
C GLU A 206 7.14 -47.45 -23.06
N VAL A 207 7.67 -47.41 -24.28
CA VAL A 207 6.88 -47.64 -25.51
C VAL A 207 6.29 -49.04 -25.52
N GLY A 208 7.03 -50.06 -25.09
CA GLY A 208 6.55 -51.43 -24.99
C GLY A 208 5.39 -51.59 -24.02
N LEU A 209 5.49 -51.05 -22.81
CA LEU A 209 4.39 -51.08 -21.84
C LEU A 209 3.19 -50.25 -22.31
N LEU A 210 3.42 -49.06 -22.87
CA LEU A 210 2.34 -48.20 -23.37
C LEU A 210 1.58 -48.89 -24.50
N LEU A 211 2.30 -49.50 -25.45
CA LEU A 211 1.69 -50.30 -26.50
C LEU A 211 0.92 -51.48 -25.93
N LEU A 212 1.47 -52.16 -24.93
CA LEU A 212 0.77 -53.27 -24.27
C LEU A 212 -0.54 -52.78 -23.63
N THR A 213 -0.51 -51.71 -22.83
CA THR A 213 -1.70 -51.13 -22.20
C THR A 213 -2.72 -50.66 -23.23
N LEU A 214 -2.26 -50.05 -24.33
CA LEU A 214 -3.12 -49.61 -25.42
C LEU A 214 -3.75 -50.81 -26.13
N VAL A 215 -2.99 -51.86 -26.42
CA VAL A 215 -3.52 -53.09 -27.03
C VAL A 215 -4.53 -53.78 -26.11
N LEU A 216 -4.28 -53.83 -24.80
CA LEU A 216 -5.22 -54.41 -23.84
C LEU A 216 -6.53 -53.61 -23.76
N ASN A 217 -6.47 -52.28 -23.74
CA ASN A 217 -7.64 -51.42 -23.61
C ASN A 217 -8.41 -51.23 -24.93
N VAL A 218 -7.70 -51.14 -26.06
CA VAL A 218 -8.27 -50.77 -27.37
C VAL A 218 -8.46 -51.99 -28.28
N GLY A 219 -7.61 -53.01 -28.14
CA GLY A 219 -7.55 -54.18 -29.01
C GLY A 219 -8.89 -54.90 -29.20
N PRO A 220 -9.63 -55.25 -28.12
CA PRO A 220 -10.94 -55.90 -28.25
C PRO A 220 -11.95 -55.09 -29.07
N HIS A 221 -11.91 -53.75 -28.96
CA HIS A 221 -12.82 -52.85 -29.66
C HIS A 221 -12.42 -52.66 -31.13
N VAL A 222 -11.13 -52.65 -31.43
CA VAL A 222 -10.61 -52.65 -32.81
C VAL A 222 -10.95 -53.95 -33.53
N MET A 223 -10.79 -55.10 -32.86
CA MET A 223 -11.15 -56.40 -33.45
C MET A 223 -12.65 -56.58 -33.69
N SER A 224 -13.49 -55.86 -32.93
CA SER A 224 -14.95 -55.82 -33.14
C SER A 224 -15.42 -54.72 -34.10
N ALA A 225 -14.49 -54.04 -34.81
CA ALA A 225 -14.76 -52.93 -35.72
C ALA A 225 -15.51 -51.73 -35.09
N ASN A 226 -15.52 -51.62 -33.76
CA ASN A 226 -16.15 -50.54 -33.02
C ASN A 226 -15.15 -49.42 -32.76
N TRP A 227 -14.83 -48.66 -33.81
CA TRP A 227 -13.81 -47.61 -33.78
C TRP A 227 -14.11 -46.48 -32.79
N HIS A 228 -15.39 -46.14 -32.60
CA HIS A 228 -15.79 -45.13 -31.61
C HIS A 228 -15.36 -45.53 -30.20
N THR A 229 -15.73 -46.74 -29.79
CA THR A 229 -15.37 -47.31 -28.49
C THR A 229 -13.87 -47.51 -28.39
N ALA A 230 -13.21 -47.99 -29.44
CA ALA A 230 -11.75 -48.12 -29.47
C ALA A 230 -11.02 -46.80 -29.14
N ILE A 231 -11.52 -45.66 -29.65
CA ILE A 231 -10.95 -44.35 -29.35
C ILE A 231 -11.18 -43.99 -27.88
N GLU A 232 -12.39 -44.15 -27.36
CA GLU A 232 -12.72 -43.81 -25.96
C GLU A 232 -11.81 -44.51 -24.95
N TYR A 233 -11.56 -45.80 -25.15
CA TYR A 233 -10.70 -46.60 -24.28
C TYR A 233 -9.20 -46.35 -24.51
N GLY A 234 -8.82 -45.76 -25.64
CA GLY A 234 -7.45 -45.35 -25.93
C GLY A 234 -7.05 -44.02 -25.29
N VAL A 235 -8.01 -43.13 -24.99
CA VAL A 235 -7.73 -41.80 -24.45
C VAL A 235 -7.08 -41.89 -23.07
N ALA A 236 -7.57 -42.75 -22.17
CA ALA A 236 -7.08 -42.80 -20.79
C ALA A 236 -5.59 -43.19 -20.68
N PRO A 237 -5.09 -44.28 -21.31
CA PRO A 237 -3.67 -44.63 -21.30
C PRO A 237 -2.77 -43.55 -21.91
N ILE A 238 -3.21 -42.93 -23.02
CA ILE A 238 -2.46 -41.87 -23.70
C ILE A 238 -2.36 -40.63 -22.80
N MET A 239 -3.45 -40.24 -22.16
CA MET A 239 -3.47 -39.09 -21.24
C MET A 239 -2.58 -39.32 -20.01
N ILE A 240 -2.61 -40.53 -19.44
CA ILE A 240 -1.72 -40.87 -18.31
C ILE A 240 -0.26 -40.77 -18.75
N ALA A 241 0.10 -41.33 -19.90
CA ALA A 241 1.46 -41.24 -20.42
C ALA A 241 1.89 -39.78 -20.68
N ALA A 242 1.01 -38.96 -21.25
CA ALA A 242 1.27 -37.53 -21.47
C ALA A 242 1.49 -36.78 -20.14
N VAL A 243 0.68 -37.05 -19.11
CA VAL A 243 0.81 -36.43 -17.79
C VAL A 243 2.11 -36.82 -17.10
N VAL A 244 2.47 -38.11 -17.12
CA VAL A 244 3.72 -38.55 -16.50
C VAL A 244 4.92 -38.01 -17.28
N TRP A 245 4.83 -37.90 -18.61
CA TRP A 245 5.88 -37.30 -19.44
C TRP A 245 6.06 -35.82 -19.10
N LEU A 246 4.96 -35.09 -18.99
CA LEU A 246 4.94 -33.69 -18.57
C LEU A 246 5.50 -33.53 -17.16
N HIS A 247 5.19 -34.42 -16.22
CA HIS A 247 5.77 -34.43 -14.87
C HIS A 247 7.29 -34.62 -14.89
N SER A 248 7.77 -35.58 -15.67
CA SER A 248 9.20 -35.86 -15.83
C SER A 248 9.94 -34.65 -16.42
N TRP A 249 9.41 -34.08 -17.49
CA TRP A 249 9.98 -32.89 -18.15
C TRP A 249 9.98 -31.68 -17.21
N THR A 250 8.84 -31.35 -16.61
CA THR A 250 8.69 -30.20 -15.70
C THR A 250 9.61 -30.33 -14.49
N SER A 251 9.72 -31.54 -13.91
CA SER A 251 10.63 -31.80 -12.79
C SER A 251 12.10 -31.70 -13.19
N GLY A 252 12.46 -32.02 -14.43
CA GLY A 252 13.80 -31.81 -14.98
C GLY A 252 14.11 -30.33 -15.15
N THR A 253 13.20 -29.57 -15.78
CA THR A 253 13.33 -28.12 -15.96
C THR A 253 13.47 -27.39 -14.61
N PHE A 254 12.68 -27.75 -13.59
CA PHE A 254 12.83 -27.16 -12.25
C PHE A 254 14.16 -27.54 -11.58
N ALA A 255 14.65 -28.76 -11.78
CA ALA A 255 15.96 -29.17 -11.24
C ALA A 255 17.11 -28.39 -11.90
N ASP A 256 17.05 -28.16 -13.20
CA ASP A 256 18.02 -27.36 -13.94
C ASP A 256 17.96 -25.88 -13.49
N LEU A 257 16.77 -25.31 -13.30
CA LEU A 257 16.60 -23.95 -12.77
C LEU A 257 17.15 -23.80 -11.34
N ILE A 258 17.00 -24.83 -10.51
CA ILE A 258 17.59 -24.87 -9.16
C ILE A 258 19.12 -25.02 -9.24
N ALA A 259 19.65 -25.79 -10.19
CA ALA A 259 21.08 -26.03 -10.37
C ALA A 259 21.84 -24.86 -11.03
N ILE A 260 21.15 -24.02 -11.81
CA ILE A 260 21.71 -22.80 -12.44
C ILE A 260 21.74 -21.62 -11.46
N GLY A 261 21.03 -21.70 -10.33
CA GLY A 261 21.17 -20.73 -9.24
C GLY A 261 22.63 -20.68 -8.76
N PRO A 262 23.21 -19.49 -8.48
CA PRO A 262 24.60 -19.42 -8.04
C PRO A 262 24.79 -20.28 -6.79
N SER A 263 25.59 -21.33 -6.91
CA SER A 263 26.03 -22.09 -5.77
C SER A 263 26.84 -21.14 -4.90
N THR A 264 26.31 -20.75 -3.75
CA THR A 264 27.11 -20.15 -2.69
C THR A 264 28.05 -21.23 -2.17
N ASP A 265 29.12 -21.47 -2.93
CA ASP A 265 30.35 -22.08 -2.46
C ASP A 265 31.08 -21.00 -1.64
N THR A 266 30.41 -20.52 -0.59
CA THR A 266 31.07 -19.76 0.45
C THR A 266 31.49 -20.80 1.45
N ASP A 267 32.78 -21.08 1.46
CA ASP A 267 33.54 -21.69 2.55
C ASP A 267 32.74 -21.61 3.84
N VAL A 268 32.18 -22.75 4.27
CA VAL A 268 31.87 -22.94 5.67
C VAL A 268 33.24 -23.04 6.33
N ALA A 269 33.86 -21.87 6.54
CA ALA A 269 35.04 -21.73 7.35
C ALA A 269 34.71 -22.42 8.67
N GLU A 270 35.36 -23.56 8.85
CA GLU A 270 35.28 -24.43 10.00
C GLU A 270 35.47 -23.57 11.25
N VAL A 271 34.36 -23.16 11.88
CA VAL A 271 34.40 -22.56 13.21
C VAL A 271 34.77 -23.69 14.14
N ARG A 272 36.08 -23.90 14.26
CA ARG A 272 36.69 -24.82 15.20
C ARG A 272 36.30 -24.34 16.61
N PRO A 273 35.61 -25.16 17.42
CA PRO A 273 35.03 -24.72 18.70
C PRO A 273 36.08 -24.52 19.82
N THR A 274 37.31 -24.12 19.49
CA THR A 274 38.42 -23.96 20.46
C THR A 274 38.68 -22.53 20.95
N ASP A 275 38.07 -21.50 20.35
CA ASP A 275 38.44 -20.11 20.68
C ASP A 275 37.49 -19.40 21.68
N LEU A 276 36.55 -20.14 22.29
CA LEU A 276 35.58 -19.57 23.24
C LEU A 276 35.87 -19.87 24.72
N VAL A 277 37.07 -20.34 25.10
CA VAL A 277 37.38 -20.67 26.53
C VAL A 277 38.61 -19.94 27.09
N ALA A 278 39.22 -18.99 26.39
CA ALA A 278 40.42 -18.31 26.89
C ALA A 278 40.24 -16.80 27.13
N VAL A 279 39.11 -16.36 27.67
CA VAL A 279 38.98 -14.99 28.23
C VAL A 279 38.03 -14.99 29.43
N ASP A 280 38.33 -15.73 30.49
CA ASP A 280 38.04 -15.32 31.87
C ASP A 280 38.68 -16.33 32.84
N THR A 281 39.89 -16.04 33.31
CA THR A 281 40.50 -16.53 34.57
C THR A 281 42.01 -16.29 34.53
N ALA A 282 42.45 -15.05 34.81
CA ALA A 282 43.73 -14.79 35.48
C ALA A 282 43.86 -13.31 35.86
N ALA A 283 43.89 -13.08 37.18
CA ALA A 283 44.46 -11.95 37.92
C ALA A 283 43.79 -10.56 37.80
#